data_AF-A0A536K8K5-F1
#
_entry.id   AF-A0A536K8K5-F1
#
_cell.length_a   1.000
_cell.length_b   1.000
_cell.length_c   1.000
_cell.angle_alpha   90.00
_cell.angle_beta   90.00
_cell.angle_gamma   90.00
#
_symmetry.space_group_name_H-M   'P 1'
#
loop_
_entity.id
_entity.type
_entity.pdbx_description
1 polymer ?
#
loop_
_entity_poly.entity_id
_entity_poly.type
_entity_poly.pdbx_seq_one_letter_code
_entity_poly.pdbx_strand_id
1 'polypeptide(L)' 'MRLTTTTNVSVDGVMQGLGGPDEDRSGGFERGGWAIPLLDTETGDYLNQVYGGAAAF' A
#
# COMPACT_ATOMS: atom_id res chain seq x y z
N MET A 1 -19.06 -4.40 -17.42
CA MET A 1 -18.11 -3.51 -16.71
C MET A 1 -17.42 -4.30 -15.62
N ARG A 2 -16.13 -4.01 -15.34
CA ARG A 2 -15.34 -4.68 -14.29
C ARG A 2 -14.74 -3.61 -13.38
N LEU A 3 -14.92 -3.77 -12.07
CA LEU A 3 -14.24 -2.98 -11.05
C LEU A 3 -12.98 -3.75 -10.62
N THR A 4 -11.83 -3.08 -10.61
CA THR A 4 -10.56 -3.61 -10.14
C THR A 4 -10.04 -2.69 -9.05
N THR A 5 -9.48 -3.25 -7.98
CA THR A 5 -8.89 -2.51 -6.86
C THR A 5 -7.50 -3.05 -6.55
N THR A 6 -6.62 -2.16 -6.11
CA THR A 6 -5.31 -2.50 -5.53
C THR A 6 -5.33 -2.04 -4.08
N THR A 7 -5.05 -2.94 -3.14
CA THR A 7 -5.10 -2.67 -1.70
C THR A 7 -3.85 -3.18 -1.02
N ASN A 8 -3.28 -2.41 -0.11
CA ASN A 8 -2.23 -2.88 0.79
C ASN A 8 -2.88 -3.20 2.14
N VAL A 9 -2.62 -4.41 2.63
CA VAL A 9 -3.18 -4.90 3.89
C VAL A 9 -2.13 -5.68 4.65
N SER A 10 -2.00 -5.42 5.94
CA SER A 10 -1.16 -6.23 6.82
C SER A 10 -1.81 -7.59 7.12
N VAL A 11 -1.03 -8.55 7.62
CA VAL A 11 -1.55 -9.90 7.98
C VAL A 11 -2.62 -9.81 9.08
N ASP A 12 -2.53 -8.84 9.98
CA ASP A 12 -3.51 -8.55 11.03
C ASP A 12 -4.67 -7.64 10.58
N GLY A 13 -4.77 -7.32 9.27
CA GLY A 13 -5.95 -6.72 8.67
C GLY A 13 -5.98 -5.18 8.61
N VAL A 14 -4.86 -4.51 8.86
CA VAL A 14 -4.75 -3.05 8.74
C VAL A 14 -4.61 -2.66 7.27
N MET A 15 -5.54 -1.84 6.78
CA MET A 15 -5.53 -1.30 5.42
C MET A 15 -5.03 0.14 5.44
N GLN A 16 -3.94 0.41 4.72
CA GLN A 16 -3.37 1.74 4.52
C GLN A 16 -2.80 1.84 3.09
N GLY A 17 -2.46 3.04 2.65
CA GLY A 17 -1.58 3.27 1.52
C GLY A 17 -0.15 2.87 1.83
N LEU A 18 0.80 3.40 1.04
CA LEU A 18 2.14 2.86 1.01
C LEU A 18 3.16 3.53 1.92
N GLY A 19 2.94 4.72 2.50
CA GLY A 19 4.12 5.41 3.06
C GLY A 19 4.01 6.72 3.80
N GLY A 20 2.83 7.21 4.18
CA GLY A 20 2.80 8.37 5.06
C GLY A 20 3.16 7.96 6.50
N PRO A 21 4.21 8.50 7.15
CA PRO A 21 4.43 8.22 8.57
C PRO A 21 3.25 8.67 9.45
N ASP A 22 2.50 9.67 8.98
CA ASP A 22 1.27 10.18 9.57
C ASP A 22 -0.01 9.62 8.92
N GLU A 23 0.12 8.56 8.12
CA GLU A 23 -1.03 7.87 7.53
C GLU A 23 -1.94 7.29 8.62
N ASP A 24 -3.25 7.46 8.42
CA ASP A 24 -4.35 7.24 9.36
C ASP A 24 -4.01 6.38 10.60
N ARG A 25 -3.84 7.05 11.75
CA ARG A 25 -3.56 6.43 13.05
C ARG A 25 -4.84 6.09 13.84
N SER A 26 -6.02 6.26 13.24
CA SER A 26 -7.27 5.91 13.92
C SER A 26 -7.31 4.40 14.21
N GLY A 27 -8.02 4.01 15.28
CA GLY A 27 -8.10 2.61 15.69
C GLY A 27 -6.90 2.06 16.46
N GLY A 28 -5.91 2.90 16.81
CA GLY A 28 -4.77 2.52 17.67
C GLY A 28 -3.61 1.86 16.93
N PHE A 29 -3.57 1.98 15.59
CA PHE A 29 -2.44 1.53 14.78
C PHE A 29 -1.39 2.64 14.67
N GLU A 30 -0.25 2.45 15.33
CA GLU A 30 0.79 3.49 15.46
C GLU A 30 1.88 3.42 14.38
N ARG A 31 1.83 2.43 13.49
CA ARG A 31 2.88 2.17 12.48
C ARG A 31 2.54 2.81 11.14
N GLY A 32 2.21 4.10 11.11
CA GLY A 32 1.98 4.81 9.85
C GLY A 32 3.15 4.62 8.88
N GLY A 33 2.85 4.34 7.62
CA GLY A 33 3.86 4.11 6.60
C GLY A 33 4.66 2.82 6.79
N TRP A 34 4.13 1.83 7.52
CA TRP A 34 4.75 0.53 7.78
C TRP A 34 5.21 -0.22 6.53
N ALA A 35 4.61 0.06 5.36
CA ALA A 35 4.90 -0.65 4.13
C ALA A 35 6.26 -0.25 3.53
N ILE A 36 6.61 1.05 3.41
CA ILE A 36 7.88 1.49 2.78
C ILE A 36 9.12 0.79 3.34
N PRO A 37 9.31 0.69 4.67
CA PRO A 37 10.52 0.07 5.23
C PRO A 37 10.67 -1.43 4.93
N LEU A 38 9.59 -2.10 4.51
CA LEU A 38 9.57 -3.52 4.19
C LEU A 38 9.69 -3.81 2.69
N LEU A 39 9.66 -2.77 1.84
CA LEU A 39 9.80 -2.93 0.40
C LEU A 39 11.24 -3.31 0.04
N ASP A 40 11.39 -4.44 -0.63
CA ASP A 40 12.60 -4.78 -1.37
C ASP A 40 12.47 -4.37 -2.84
N THR A 41 13.55 -4.57 -3.61
CA THR A 41 13.59 -4.23 -5.04
C THR A 41 12.49 -4.93 -5.83
N GLU A 42 12.27 -6.23 -5.58
CA GLU A 42 11.26 -7.01 -6.28
C GLU A 42 9.86 -6.46 -6.03
N THR A 43 9.54 -6.13 -4.76
CA THR A 43 8.26 -5.53 -4.41
C THR A 43 8.11 -4.14 -5.03
N GLY A 44 9.17 -3.33 -5.00
CA GLY A 44 9.17 -2.00 -5.63
C GLY A 44 8.90 -2.05 -7.13
N ASP A 45 9.54 -2.97 -7.85
CA ASP A 45 9.33 -3.18 -9.29
C ASP A 45 7.89 -3.62 -9.60
N TYR A 46 7.33 -4.51 -8.76
CA TYR A 46 5.93 -4.91 -8.89
C TYR A 46 4.97 -3.74 -8.65
N LEU A 47 5.18 -2.93 -7.61
CA LEU A 47 4.34 -1.74 -7.36
C LEU A 47 4.44 -0.75 -8.53
N ASN A 48 5.62 -0.53 -9.09
CA ASN A 48 5.80 0.30 -10.28
C ASN A 48 5.00 -0.24 -11.49
N GLN A 49 4.94 -1.56 -11.67
CA GLN A 49 4.10 -2.17 -12.71
C GLN A 49 2.61 -1.93 -12.45
N VAL A 50 2.17 -2.09 -11.19
CA VAL A 50 0.76 -1.96 -10.80
C VAL A 50 0.27 -0.51 -10.91
N TYR A 51 1.04 0.47 -10.42
CA TYR A 51 0.65 1.88 -10.42
C TYR A 51 1.11 2.67 -11.67
N GLY A 52 2.14 2.20 -12.38
CA GLY A 52 2.66 2.89 -13.56
C GLY A 52 1.83 2.69 -14.83
N GLY A 53 0.89 1.73 -14.85
CA GLY A 53 0.02 1.49 -15.99
C GLY A 53 -1.09 2.55 -16.12
N ALA A 54 -1.36 3.02 -17.34
CA ALA A 54 -2.44 3.97 -17.64
C ALA A 54 -3.86 3.48 -17.26
N ALA A 55 -4.02 2.20 -16.89
CA ALA A 55 -5.27 1.62 -16.40
C ALA A 55 -5.37 1.58 -14.86
N ALA A 56 -4.36 2.10 -14.16
CA ALA A 56 -4.32 2.13 -12.70
C ALA A 56 -5.09 3.32 -12.08
N PHE A 57 -5.52 4.29 -12.90
CA PHE A 57 -6.24 5.49 -12.49
C PHE A 57 -7.37 5.83 -13.48
#